data_AF-A0A4W3HDU7-F1
#
_entry.id   AF-A0A4W3HDU7-F1
#
_cell.length_a   1.000
_cell.length_b   1.000
_cell.length_c   1.000
_cell.angle_alpha   90.00
_cell.angle_beta   90.00
_cell.angle_gamma   90.00
#
_symmetry.space_group_name_H-M   'P 1'
#
loop_
_entity.id
_entity.type
_entity.pdbx_description
1 polymer ?
#
loop_
_entity_poly.entity_id
_entity_poly.type
_entity_poly.pdbx_seq_one_letter_code
_entity_poly.pdbx_strand_id
1 'polypeptide(L)'
;DDNNKDDNNPCDNCVMVPNSGQEDADGDGYGNACDEDADGDGIPNVEDNCVLVPNVGQRNVDQDNFGDACDNCRLTINNNQKDIDNDGKGDACDSDMDGDGITNILDNCESVPNRAQVDRDNDGVGDACDSCPNIRNPDQLDVDDDLVGDSCDTNTDSDGDGHQDTRDNCPTVINSSQLDTDSDGLGDECDDDDDDDGIPDNKPPGPDNCRLVANPGQEDQDNDGTGDACQGDFDDDKVIDVIDMCPENAQITLTDFRVYQTVVLDPEGEAQIDPNWVVLNQGMEIVQTMNSDPGLAVGYTAFNGVDFEGTFHVNTATDDDYAGFIFGYQDSASFYVVMWKQTEQTYWQANPFRAVAEPGIQLKAVKSKSGPGEQLRNSLWHTGDTSDQVRLLWKDPRNVGWKDKTSYRWFLQHRPQVGYIRVRFYEGPGIVADSGIIIDTTMRGGRLGVFCFSQENIIWANLRYRCNDTIPEDFQATQLQYQL
;
A
#
# COMPACT_ATOMS: atom_id res chain seq x y z
N ASP A 1 15.14 -43.42 6.04
CA ASP A 1 14.19 -44.09 5.14
C ASP A 1 12.80 -43.53 5.34
N ASP A 2 12.57 -42.38 4.73
CA ASP A 2 11.33 -42.07 4.02
C ASP A 2 11.72 -41.09 2.90
N ASN A 3 12.02 -41.68 1.74
CA ASN A 3 12.24 -40.99 0.48
C ASN A 3 10.88 -40.59 -0.08
N ASN A 4 10.36 -39.45 0.35
CA ASN A 4 9.39 -38.71 -0.44
C ASN A 4 9.95 -37.30 -0.64
N LYS A 5 10.74 -37.15 -1.70
CA LYS A 5 11.01 -35.85 -2.28
C LYS A 5 9.70 -35.37 -2.87
N ASP A 6 9.12 -34.33 -2.29
CA ASP A 6 8.23 -33.45 -3.03
C ASP A 6 9.08 -32.74 -4.08
N ASP A 7 9.27 -33.37 -5.23
CA ASP A 7 9.95 -32.84 -6.42
C ASP A 7 9.06 -31.80 -7.16
N ASN A 8 8.38 -30.91 -6.43
CA ASN A 8 7.56 -29.85 -7.04
C ASN A 8 7.52 -28.52 -6.27
N ASN A 9 8.42 -28.30 -5.31
CA ASN A 9 8.70 -26.96 -4.83
C ASN A 9 10.10 -26.56 -5.36
N PRO A 10 10.21 -25.67 -6.36
CA PRO A 10 11.52 -25.16 -6.77
C PRO A 10 12.21 -24.58 -5.53
N CYS A 11 13.50 -24.88 -5.38
CA CYS A 11 14.28 -24.30 -4.29
C CYS A 11 14.32 -22.78 -4.46
N ASP A 12 14.39 -22.06 -3.35
CA ASP A 12 14.67 -20.63 -3.33
C ASP A 12 15.98 -20.34 -4.11
N ASN A 13 15.87 -19.56 -5.17
CA ASN A 13 16.98 -19.19 -6.06
C ASN A 13 17.84 -18.02 -5.52
N CYS A 14 17.44 -17.39 -4.40
CA CYS A 14 18.24 -16.42 -3.65
C CYS A 14 18.13 -16.59 -2.13
N VAL A 15 18.65 -17.71 -1.61
CA VAL A 15 18.58 -18.15 -0.20
C VAL A 15 18.80 -17.07 0.89
N MET A 16 19.58 -16.02 0.61
CA MET A 16 19.93 -14.97 1.58
C MET A 16 19.28 -13.61 1.31
N VAL A 17 18.63 -13.41 0.16
CA VAL A 17 18.02 -12.14 -0.26
C VAL A 17 16.55 -12.41 -0.56
N PRO A 18 15.60 -11.84 0.21
CA PRO A 18 14.19 -12.04 -0.08
C PRO A 18 13.85 -11.56 -1.49
N ASN A 19 13.33 -12.47 -2.30
CA ASN A 19 12.90 -12.23 -3.68
C ASN A 19 11.65 -13.08 -3.95
N SER A 20 10.54 -12.71 -3.32
CA SER A 20 9.35 -13.55 -3.23
C SER A 20 8.70 -13.92 -4.57
N GLY A 21 9.01 -13.19 -5.65
CA GLY A 21 8.60 -13.53 -7.01
C GLY A 21 9.50 -14.57 -7.71
N GLN A 22 10.68 -14.85 -7.13
CA GLN A 22 11.70 -15.78 -7.63
C GLN A 22 12.10 -15.52 -9.09
N GLU A 23 12.01 -14.29 -9.57
CA GLU A 23 12.36 -13.91 -10.94
C GLU A 23 13.81 -14.30 -11.26
N ASP A 24 14.01 -14.90 -12.45
CA ASP A 24 15.27 -15.47 -12.95
C ASP A 24 15.23 -15.28 -14.48
N ALA A 25 15.88 -14.24 -14.98
CA ALA A 25 15.72 -13.76 -16.35
C ALA A 25 16.46 -14.63 -17.38
N ASP A 26 17.62 -15.18 -17.02
CA ASP A 26 18.43 -16.03 -17.91
C ASP A 26 18.18 -17.55 -17.72
N GLY A 27 17.52 -17.92 -16.62
CA GLY A 27 17.14 -19.30 -16.30
C GLY A 27 18.31 -20.16 -15.83
N ASP A 28 19.38 -19.56 -15.29
CA ASP A 28 20.56 -20.28 -14.83
C ASP A 28 20.39 -20.91 -13.42
N GLY A 29 19.31 -20.52 -12.72
CA GLY A 29 18.94 -21.00 -11.39
C GLY A 29 19.38 -20.10 -10.24
N TYR A 30 20.04 -18.97 -10.51
CA TYR A 30 20.22 -17.86 -9.58
C TYR A 30 19.12 -16.82 -9.84
N GLY A 31 18.47 -16.33 -8.78
CA GLY A 31 17.43 -15.32 -8.95
C GLY A 31 18.03 -13.94 -9.24
N ASN A 32 17.30 -13.10 -9.97
CA ASN A 32 17.71 -11.74 -10.36
C ASN A 32 18.23 -10.91 -9.16
N ALA A 33 17.66 -11.10 -7.98
CA ALA A 33 18.00 -10.36 -6.76
C ALA A 33 19.40 -10.68 -6.18
N CYS A 34 20.02 -11.79 -6.60
CA CYS A 34 21.31 -12.24 -6.10
C CYS A 34 22.28 -12.73 -7.18
N ASP A 35 21.89 -12.61 -8.45
CA ASP A 35 22.76 -12.84 -9.59
C ASP A 35 23.69 -11.64 -9.83
N GLU A 36 24.94 -11.91 -10.24
CA GLU A 36 25.92 -10.89 -10.64
C GLU A 36 25.76 -10.46 -12.11
N ASP A 37 25.10 -11.28 -12.94
CA ASP A 37 24.86 -11.09 -14.38
C ASP A 37 23.46 -11.66 -14.72
N ALA A 38 22.42 -10.92 -14.31
CA ALA A 38 21.05 -11.45 -14.20
C ALA A 38 20.41 -11.85 -15.53
N ASP A 39 20.94 -11.38 -16.66
CA ASP A 39 20.47 -11.73 -17.99
C ASP A 39 21.44 -12.63 -18.79
N GLY A 40 22.61 -12.93 -18.22
CA GLY A 40 23.60 -13.85 -18.75
C GLY A 40 24.27 -13.38 -20.04
N ASP A 41 24.30 -12.08 -20.32
CA ASP A 41 24.91 -11.53 -21.53
C ASP A 41 26.43 -11.35 -21.44
N GLY A 42 26.99 -11.54 -20.24
CA GLY A 42 28.41 -11.46 -19.93
C GLY A 42 28.88 -10.08 -19.46
N ILE A 43 27.95 -9.15 -19.21
CA ILE A 43 28.20 -7.82 -18.64
C ILE A 43 27.64 -7.82 -17.22
N PRO A 44 28.48 -7.61 -16.18
CA PRO A 44 27.98 -7.57 -14.80
C PRO A 44 26.92 -6.48 -14.60
N ASN A 45 25.90 -6.74 -13.77
CA ASN A 45 24.76 -5.85 -13.51
C ASN A 45 25.15 -4.39 -13.21
N VAL A 46 26.30 -4.17 -12.56
CA VAL A 46 26.79 -2.82 -12.20
C VAL A 46 27.37 -2.01 -13.36
N GLU A 47 27.69 -2.67 -14.47
CA GLU A 47 28.20 -2.09 -15.72
C GLU A 47 27.18 -2.18 -16.86
N ASP A 48 26.04 -2.84 -16.62
CA ASP A 48 25.00 -3.12 -17.60
C ASP A 48 23.86 -2.09 -17.53
N ASN A 49 23.58 -1.43 -18.66
CA ASN A 49 22.46 -0.52 -18.80
C ASN A 49 21.11 -1.20 -19.13
N CYS A 50 21.05 -2.52 -19.22
CA CYS A 50 19.84 -3.33 -19.33
C CYS A 50 19.93 -4.63 -18.53
N VAL A 51 20.09 -4.52 -17.22
CA VAL A 51 20.29 -5.61 -16.24
C VAL A 51 19.44 -6.88 -16.42
N LEU A 52 18.26 -6.79 -17.04
CA LEU A 52 17.32 -7.91 -17.21
C LEU A 52 17.09 -8.30 -18.69
N VAL A 53 17.80 -7.69 -19.65
CA VAL A 53 17.57 -7.87 -21.09
C VAL A 53 18.91 -7.89 -21.85
N PRO A 54 19.32 -9.06 -22.40
CA PRO A 54 20.66 -9.24 -22.96
C PRO A 54 21.00 -8.24 -24.06
N ASN A 55 22.08 -7.47 -23.89
CA ASN A 55 22.36 -6.33 -24.75
C ASN A 55 23.85 -5.99 -24.98
N VAL A 56 24.79 -6.94 -24.87
CA VAL A 56 26.26 -6.93 -25.14
C VAL A 56 26.89 -5.70 -25.83
N GLY A 57 26.22 -5.12 -26.84
CA GLY A 57 26.63 -3.87 -27.46
C GLY A 57 26.47 -2.59 -26.60
N GLN A 58 25.75 -2.64 -25.48
CA GLN A 58 25.52 -1.54 -24.51
C GLN A 58 25.13 -0.22 -25.18
N ARG A 59 24.38 -0.32 -26.28
CA ARG A 59 24.01 0.86 -27.06
C ARG A 59 22.95 1.63 -26.28
N ASN A 60 23.16 2.94 -26.14
CA ASN A 60 22.23 3.86 -25.50
C ASN A 60 22.30 5.21 -26.24
N VAL A 61 21.25 5.56 -26.98
CA VAL A 61 21.24 6.68 -27.93
C VAL A 61 21.01 8.03 -27.26
N ASP A 62 20.12 8.11 -26.29
CA ASP A 62 19.74 9.33 -25.56
C ASP A 62 20.50 9.52 -24.23
N GLN A 63 21.27 8.51 -23.82
CA GLN A 63 22.21 8.52 -22.70
C GLN A 63 21.52 8.64 -21.33
N ASP A 64 20.33 8.07 -21.21
CA ASP A 64 19.70 7.89 -19.90
C ASP A 64 20.23 6.62 -19.20
N ASN A 65 19.59 6.14 -18.15
CA ASN A 65 20.05 4.99 -17.39
C ASN A 65 19.77 3.64 -18.09
N PHE A 66 18.91 3.61 -19.10
CA PHE A 66 18.45 2.40 -19.78
C PHE A 66 19.05 2.31 -21.19
N GLY A 67 19.56 1.14 -21.56
CA GLY A 67 20.08 0.89 -22.90
C GLY A 67 18.94 0.73 -23.93
N ASP A 68 19.25 0.93 -25.21
CA ASP A 68 18.31 0.80 -26.35
C ASP A 68 17.54 -0.54 -26.38
N ALA A 69 18.05 -1.58 -25.70
CA ALA A 69 17.46 -2.91 -25.66
C ALA A 69 16.28 -3.06 -24.68
N CYS A 70 16.26 -2.24 -23.61
CA CYS A 70 15.27 -2.27 -22.55
C CYS A 70 14.59 -0.91 -22.34
N ASP A 71 15.01 0.12 -23.07
CA ASP A 71 14.43 1.45 -23.00
C ASP A 71 13.14 1.53 -23.84
N ASN A 72 12.01 1.75 -23.16
CA ASN A 72 10.69 1.92 -23.76
C ASN A 72 10.53 3.25 -24.51
N CYS A 73 11.51 4.16 -24.42
CA CYS A 73 11.57 5.43 -25.14
C CYS A 73 12.96 5.81 -25.69
N ARG A 74 13.67 4.86 -26.32
CA ARG A 74 14.99 4.93 -27.02
C ARG A 74 15.59 6.26 -27.55
N LEU A 75 14.80 7.30 -27.81
CA LEU A 75 15.26 8.60 -28.31
C LEU A 75 14.96 9.76 -27.34
N THR A 76 14.37 9.48 -26.19
CA THR A 76 13.86 10.44 -25.20
C THR A 76 14.21 9.93 -23.80
N ILE A 77 15.10 10.65 -23.11
CA ILE A 77 15.50 10.37 -21.72
C ILE A 77 14.28 10.20 -20.80
N ASN A 78 14.14 9.03 -20.18
CA ASN A 78 13.06 8.70 -19.24
C ASN A 78 13.50 7.62 -18.22
N ASN A 79 14.37 8.00 -17.30
CA ASN A 79 14.88 7.13 -16.22
C ASN A 79 13.81 6.48 -15.30
N ASN A 80 12.56 6.89 -15.37
CA ASN A 80 11.46 6.25 -14.62
C ASN A 80 10.81 5.10 -15.41
N GLN A 81 11.08 4.99 -16.72
CA GLN A 81 10.52 4.01 -17.64
C GLN A 81 9.00 3.83 -17.52
N LYS A 82 8.28 4.90 -17.13
CA LYS A 82 6.85 4.85 -16.89
C LYS A 82 6.10 4.54 -18.19
N ASP A 83 5.13 3.64 -18.10
CA ASP A 83 4.30 3.12 -19.19
C ASP A 83 2.93 2.77 -18.57
N ILE A 84 1.97 3.70 -18.63
CA ILE A 84 0.70 3.59 -17.90
C ILE A 84 -0.18 2.48 -18.47
N ASP A 85 -0.30 2.38 -19.79
CA ASP A 85 -1.16 1.41 -20.46
C ASP A 85 -0.46 0.07 -20.74
N ASN A 86 0.84 -0.02 -20.47
CA ASN A 86 1.69 -1.20 -20.66
C ASN A 86 1.70 -1.70 -22.11
N ASP A 87 1.62 -0.79 -23.09
CA ASP A 87 1.70 -1.14 -24.51
C ASP A 87 3.16 -1.38 -25.00
N GLY A 88 4.13 -1.11 -24.12
CA GLY A 88 5.56 -1.24 -24.35
C GLY A 88 6.23 0.03 -24.90
N LYS A 89 5.51 1.15 -25.00
CA LYS A 89 6.02 2.47 -25.35
C LYS A 89 5.83 3.39 -24.15
N GLY A 90 6.95 3.92 -23.65
CA GLY A 90 6.90 4.73 -22.44
C GLY A 90 6.13 6.04 -22.63
N ASP A 91 5.55 6.51 -21.52
CA ASP A 91 4.82 7.78 -21.40
C ASP A 91 5.55 8.97 -22.05
N ALA A 92 6.89 9.00 -21.93
CA ALA A 92 7.72 10.10 -22.41
C ALA A 92 7.75 10.22 -23.95
N CYS A 93 7.39 9.16 -24.67
CA CYS A 93 7.37 9.11 -26.12
C CYS A 93 6.03 8.60 -26.67
N ASP A 94 5.06 8.28 -25.81
CA ASP A 94 3.69 8.02 -26.21
C ASP A 94 2.92 9.29 -26.58
N SER A 95 2.05 9.17 -27.58
CA SER A 95 1.10 10.19 -28.00
C SER A 95 -0.32 9.93 -27.47
N ASP A 96 -0.55 8.78 -26.86
CA ASP A 96 -1.81 8.28 -26.28
C ASP A 96 -1.42 7.39 -25.08
N MET A 97 -0.98 8.03 -23.99
CA MET A 97 -0.23 7.34 -22.91
C MET A 97 -1.11 6.46 -22.01
N ASP A 98 -2.43 6.63 -22.06
CA ASP A 98 -3.39 5.81 -21.33
C ASP A 98 -4.14 4.81 -22.23
N GLY A 99 -3.90 4.85 -23.55
CA GLY A 99 -4.38 3.87 -24.52
C GLY A 99 -5.89 3.93 -24.77
N ASP A 100 -6.55 5.03 -24.45
CA ASP A 100 -8.01 5.16 -24.54
C ASP A 100 -8.51 5.46 -25.97
N GLY A 101 -7.56 5.79 -26.86
CA GLY A 101 -7.78 6.13 -28.27
C GLY A 101 -7.86 7.63 -28.56
N ILE A 102 -7.54 8.48 -27.58
CA ILE A 102 -7.51 9.93 -27.67
C ILE A 102 -6.07 10.39 -27.44
N THR A 103 -5.56 11.23 -28.33
CA THR A 103 -4.16 11.67 -28.21
C THR A 103 -4.00 12.62 -27.02
N ASN A 104 -2.90 12.54 -26.26
CA ASN A 104 -2.64 13.37 -25.07
C ASN A 104 -3.04 14.85 -25.24
N ILE A 105 -2.69 15.47 -26.38
CA ILE A 105 -2.99 16.89 -26.64
C ILE A 105 -4.48 17.24 -26.78
N LEU A 106 -5.35 16.25 -26.94
CA LEU A 106 -6.80 16.37 -27.04
C LEU A 106 -7.51 15.70 -25.86
N ASP A 107 -6.75 15.10 -24.96
CA ASP A 107 -7.25 14.35 -23.82
C ASP A 107 -7.38 15.26 -22.60
N ASN A 108 -8.54 15.29 -21.97
CA ASN A 108 -8.74 16.00 -20.70
C ASN A 108 -8.33 15.18 -19.46
N CYS A 109 -7.92 13.92 -19.64
CA CYS A 109 -7.29 13.05 -18.65
C CYS A 109 -6.14 12.24 -19.26
N GLU A 110 -5.04 12.92 -19.62
CA GLU A 110 -3.90 12.31 -20.32
C GLU A 110 -3.42 10.98 -19.72
N SER A 111 -3.55 10.76 -18.41
CA SER A 111 -3.07 9.56 -17.71
C SER A 111 -4.15 8.58 -17.24
N VAL A 112 -5.44 8.80 -17.55
CA VAL A 112 -6.54 7.98 -17.06
C VAL A 112 -7.55 7.70 -18.18
N PRO A 113 -7.73 6.43 -18.59
CA PRO A 113 -8.56 6.09 -19.74
C PRO A 113 -9.99 6.60 -19.59
N ASN A 114 -10.41 7.53 -20.45
CA ASN A 114 -11.69 8.21 -20.27
C ASN A 114 -12.38 8.59 -21.58
N ARG A 115 -12.37 7.69 -22.57
CA ARG A 115 -12.87 7.83 -23.96
C ARG A 115 -14.13 8.69 -24.20
N ALA A 116 -15.02 8.80 -23.21
CA ALA A 116 -16.18 9.67 -23.27
C ALA A 116 -15.87 11.18 -23.13
N GLN A 117 -14.68 11.55 -22.61
CA GLN A 117 -14.17 12.91 -22.37
C GLN A 117 -15.20 13.79 -21.66
N VAL A 118 -15.84 13.24 -20.63
CA VAL A 118 -16.82 13.97 -19.83
C VAL A 118 -16.06 14.98 -18.97
N ASP A 119 -16.52 16.22 -18.97
CA ASP A 119 -16.01 17.34 -18.16
C ASP A 119 -17.23 18.14 -17.69
N ARG A 120 -17.73 17.78 -16.50
CA ARG A 120 -19.00 18.28 -15.96
C ARG A 120 -18.95 19.76 -15.62
N ASP A 121 -17.87 20.23 -15.00
CA ASP A 121 -17.76 21.60 -14.52
C ASP A 121 -17.05 22.56 -15.51
N ASN A 122 -16.49 21.99 -16.58
CA ASN A 122 -15.84 22.65 -17.71
C ASN A 122 -14.57 23.41 -17.28
N ASP A 123 -13.78 22.85 -16.38
CA ASP A 123 -12.51 23.40 -15.91
C ASP A 123 -11.31 22.99 -16.80
N GLY A 124 -11.50 21.97 -17.65
CA GLY A 124 -10.51 21.45 -18.59
C GLY A 124 -9.88 20.12 -18.18
N VAL A 125 -10.21 19.60 -16.99
CA VAL A 125 -9.85 18.28 -16.49
C VAL A 125 -11.07 17.37 -16.61
N GLY A 126 -10.88 16.14 -17.08
CA GLY A 126 -11.99 15.20 -17.27
C GLY A 126 -12.44 14.58 -15.96
N ASP A 127 -13.73 14.27 -15.85
CA ASP A 127 -14.34 13.69 -14.64
C ASP A 127 -13.63 12.43 -14.10
N ALA A 128 -12.95 11.68 -14.98
CA ALA A 128 -12.26 10.44 -14.61
C ALA A 128 -10.95 10.67 -13.83
N CYS A 129 -10.35 11.84 -13.97
CA CYS A 129 -9.10 12.23 -13.31
C CYS A 129 -9.22 13.54 -12.53
N ASP A 130 -10.41 14.13 -12.48
CA ASP A 130 -10.69 15.35 -11.75
C ASP A 130 -10.90 15.06 -10.26
N SER A 131 -10.06 15.65 -9.40
CA SER A 131 -10.17 15.53 -7.96
C SER A 131 -11.38 16.28 -7.39
N CYS A 132 -12.05 17.15 -8.15
CA CYS A 132 -13.31 17.80 -7.83
C CYS A 132 -14.31 17.87 -9.01
N PRO A 133 -14.92 16.72 -9.45
CA PRO A 133 -15.72 16.61 -10.70
C PRO A 133 -16.96 17.51 -10.84
N ASN A 134 -17.27 18.32 -9.84
CA ASN A 134 -18.40 19.24 -9.81
C ASN A 134 -18.01 20.69 -9.48
N ILE A 135 -16.74 20.99 -9.21
CA ILE A 135 -16.23 22.29 -8.76
C ILE A 135 -14.93 22.64 -9.48
N ARG A 136 -15.02 23.61 -10.41
CA ARG A 136 -13.87 24.01 -11.24
C ARG A 136 -12.58 24.24 -10.45
N ASN A 137 -11.57 23.45 -10.73
CA ASN A 137 -10.24 23.47 -10.11
C ASN A 137 -9.16 23.04 -11.14
N PRO A 138 -8.89 23.84 -12.19
CA PRO A 138 -7.97 23.43 -13.27
C PRO A 138 -6.52 23.14 -12.82
N ASP A 139 -6.15 23.54 -11.61
CA ASP A 139 -4.83 23.31 -11.02
C ASP A 139 -4.73 21.99 -10.24
N GLN A 140 -5.85 21.32 -9.96
CA GLN A 140 -5.93 20.00 -9.34
C GLN A 140 -5.07 19.88 -8.07
N LEU A 141 -4.94 20.97 -7.31
CA LEU A 141 -4.20 20.98 -6.07
C LEU A 141 -4.87 20.07 -5.04
N ASP A 142 -4.05 19.26 -4.37
CA ASP A 142 -4.40 18.34 -3.30
C ASP A 142 -3.24 18.43 -2.29
N VAL A 143 -3.39 19.30 -1.28
CA VAL A 143 -2.31 19.63 -0.33
C VAL A 143 -2.03 18.53 0.69
N ASP A 144 -3.04 17.75 1.05
CA ASP A 144 -2.95 16.68 2.03
C ASP A 144 -2.96 15.27 1.41
N ASP A 145 -2.91 15.15 0.09
CA ASP A 145 -2.71 13.88 -0.63
C ASP A 145 -3.83 12.84 -0.37
N ASP A 146 -5.05 13.31 -0.13
CA ASP A 146 -6.23 12.46 0.18
C ASP A 146 -7.06 12.08 -1.07
N LEU A 147 -6.66 12.57 -2.26
CA LEU A 147 -7.34 12.41 -3.56
C LEU A 147 -8.62 13.28 -3.71
N VAL A 148 -8.86 14.21 -2.79
CA VAL A 148 -9.91 15.23 -2.83
C VAL A 148 -9.24 16.58 -3.06
N GLY A 149 -9.56 17.24 -4.19
CA GLY A 149 -8.92 18.52 -4.48
C GLY A 149 -9.27 19.62 -3.47
N ASP A 150 -8.34 20.53 -3.21
CA ASP A 150 -8.47 21.66 -2.26
C ASP A 150 -9.78 22.47 -2.42
N SER A 151 -10.34 22.50 -3.63
CA SER A 151 -11.56 23.27 -3.94
C SER A 151 -12.85 22.62 -3.42
N CYS A 152 -12.83 21.30 -3.23
CA CYS A 152 -13.96 20.51 -2.75
C CYS A 152 -13.67 19.76 -1.45
N ASP A 153 -12.43 19.79 -0.99
CA ASP A 153 -12.04 19.29 0.31
C ASP A 153 -12.61 20.19 1.44
N THR A 154 -13.38 19.53 2.31
CA THR A 154 -14.03 20.12 3.48
C THR A 154 -13.38 19.69 4.78
N ASN A 155 -12.54 18.65 4.73
CA ASN A 155 -11.88 18.05 5.89
C ASN A 155 -12.86 17.68 7.03
N THR A 156 -14.15 17.54 6.69
CA THR A 156 -15.24 17.25 7.63
C THR A 156 -15.63 15.80 7.42
N ASP A 157 -15.13 14.96 8.33
CA ASP A 157 -15.36 13.53 8.40
C ASP A 157 -15.93 13.23 9.80
N SER A 158 -17.23 12.94 9.83
CA SER A 158 -18.01 12.83 11.06
C SER A 158 -17.76 11.53 11.82
N ASP A 159 -17.41 10.44 11.14
CA ASP A 159 -17.20 9.14 11.76
C ASP A 159 -15.71 8.74 11.87
N GLY A 160 -14.83 9.44 11.17
CA GLY A 160 -13.38 9.37 11.24
C GLY A 160 -12.77 8.31 10.33
N ASP A 161 -13.48 7.81 9.32
CA ASP A 161 -13.05 6.70 8.47
C ASP A 161 -12.10 7.13 7.32
N GLY A 162 -11.98 8.44 7.07
CA GLY A 162 -11.10 9.02 6.04
C GLY A 162 -11.83 9.54 4.81
N HIS A 163 -13.15 9.37 4.71
CA HIS A 163 -13.97 9.97 3.67
C HIS A 163 -14.72 11.16 4.24
N GLN A 164 -14.63 12.31 3.57
CA GLN A 164 -15.42 13.46 4.00
C GLN A 164 -16.92 13.23 3.83
N ASP A 165 -17.76 13.78 4.71
CA ASP A 165 -19.22 13.58 4.76
C ASP A 165 -19.94 13.80 3.42
N THR A 166 -19.35 14.58 2.50
CA THR A 166 -19.93 14.88 1.18
C THR A 166 -19.56 13.88 0.08
N ARG A 167 -18.63 12.97 0.36
CA ARG A 167 -18.15 11.90 -0.52
C ARG A 167 -18.31 10.51 0.08
N ASP A 168 -18.67 10.43 1.35
CA ASP A 168 -18.94 9.20 2.07
C ASP A 168 -20.33 8.65 1.74
N ASN A 169 -20.42 7.40 1.29
CA ASN A 169 -21.69 6.70 1.06
C ASN A 169 -22.38 6.26 2.37
N CYS A 170 -21.68 6.32 3.51
CA CYS A 170 -22.20 6.12 4.86
C CYS A 170 -21.68 7.17 5.87
N PRO A 171 -22.06 8.47 5.80
CA PRO A 171 -21.47 9.60 6.55
C PRO A 171 -21.43 9.53 8.10
N THR A 172 -21.95 8.48 8.70
CA THR A 172 -22.00 8.30 10.16
C THR A 172 -21.59 6.89 10.61
N VAL A 173 -21.24 6.01 9.68
CA VAL A 173 -20.89 4.61 9.92
C VAL A 173 -19.58 4.29 9.21
N ILE A 174 -18.54 4.06 10.02
CA ILE A 174 -17.17 3.80 9.56
C ILE A 174 -17.14 2.73 8.47
N ASN A 175 -16.73 3.11 7.26
CA ASN A 175 -16.60 2.20 6.13
C ASN A 175 -15.57 2.71 5.11
N SER A 176 -14.31 2.88 5.53
CA SER A 176 -13.20 3.30 4.67
C SER A 176 -13.09 2.58 3.32
N SER A 177 -13.58 1.35 3.19
CA SER A 177 -13.62 0.61 1.91
C SER A 177 -14.65 1.13 0.91
N GLN A 178 -15.67 1.87 1.37
CA GLN A 178 -16.77 2.44 0.58
C GLN A 178 -17.42 1.40 -0.36
N LEU A 179 -17.56 0.16 0.12
CA LEU A 179 -18.23 -0.89 -0.63
C LEU A 179 -19.72 -0.51 -0.77
N ASP A 180 -20.25 -0.70 -1.98
CA ASP A 180 -21.60 -0.36 -2.44
C ASP A 180 -21.94 -1.41 -3.52
N THR A 181 -22.38 -2.58 -3.05
CA THR A 181 -22.46 -3.81 -3.85
C THR A 181 -23.52 -3.71 -4.95
N ASP A 182 -24.66 -3.07 -4.68
CA ASP A 182 -25.73 -2.85 -5.66
C ASP A 182 -25.56 -1.55 -6.48
N SER A 183 -24.64 -0.67 -6.09
CA SER A 183 -24.37 0.63 -6.71
C SER A 183 -25.55 1.60 -6.65
N ASP A 184 -26.36 1.56 -5.59
CA ASP A 184 -27.48 2.47 -5.36
C ASP A 184 -27.05 3.82 -4.74
N GLY A 185 -25.82 3.86 -4.20
CA GLY A 185 -25.20 5.03 -3.57
C GLY A 185 -25.24 5.03 -2.03
N LEU A 186 -25.80 4.01 -1.39
CA LEU A 186 -25.65 3.68 0.03
C LEU A 186 -24.54 2.63 0.16
N GLY A 187 -23.68 2.76 1.17
CA GLY A 187 -22.64 1.75 1.39
C GLY A 187 -23.15 0.56 2.20
N ASP A 188 -22.58 -0.63 1.96
CA ASP A 188 -22.99 -1.90 2.57
C ASP A 188 -23.01 -1.87 4.13
N GLU A 189 -22.21 -1.01 4.78
CA GLU A 189 -22.22 -0.92 6.25
C GLU A 189 -23.41 -0.12 6.81
N CYS A 190 -24.10 0.65 5.96
CA CYS A 190 -25.30 1.42 6.30
C CYS A 190 -26.51 1.10 5.41
N ASP A 191 -26.39 0.13 4.51
CA ASP A 191 -27.49 -0.51 3.82
C ASP A 191 -28.07 -1.67 4.66
N ASP A 192 -29.35 -1.97 4.46
CA ASP A 192 -30.04 -3.12 5.03
C ASP A 192 -30.30 -4.23 3.98
N ASP A 193 -29.95 -4.02 2.69
CA ASP A 193 -30.19 -4.88 1.51
C ASP A 193 -29.06 -4.71 0.45
N ASP A 194 -27.85 -5.22 0.76
CA ASP A 194 -26.58 -4.96 0.05
C ASP A 194 -26.60 -5.30 -1.48
N ASP A 195 -27.48 -6.21 -1.93
CA ASP A 195 -27.56 -6.65 -3.33
C ASP A 195 -28.90 -6.33 -4.04
N ASP A 196 -29.76 -5.56 -3.37
CA ASP A 196 -31.04 -5.02 -3.87
C ASP A 196 -32.00 -6.12 -4.39
N ASP A 197 -31.91 -7.34 -3.85
CA ASP A 197 -32.72 -8.49 -4.25
C ASP A 197 -34.12 -8.52 -3.56
N GLY A 198 -34.29 -7.66 -2.55
CA GLY A 198 -35.51 -7.48 -1.76
C GLY A 198 -35.60 -8.36 -0.52
N ILE A 199 -34.54 -9.09 -0.18
CA ILE A 199 -34.34 -9.84 1.05
C ILE A 199 -33.29 -9.11 1.89
N PRO A 200 -33.68 -8.44 2.99
CA PRO A 200 -32.72 -7.63 3.74
C PRO A 200 -31.68 -8.52 4.45
N ASP A 201 -30.40 -8.11 4.48
CA ASP A 201 -29.31 -8.96 5.01
C ASP A 201 -29.46 -9.27 6.49
N ASN A 202 -29.83 -8.25 7.28
CA ASN A 202 -29.87 -8.25 8.76
C ASN A 202 -28.81 -9.17 9.42
N LYS A 203 -27.60 -8.99 8.87
CA LYS A 203 -26.33 -9.72 8.96
C LYS A 203 -26.41 -11.27 8.99
N PRO A 204 -25.91 -11.89 7.91
CA PRO A 204 -25.71 -13.31 7.73
C PRO A 204 -25.30 -14.18 8.93
N PRO A 205 -25.81 -15.42 8.99
CA PRO A 205 -26.49 -16.06 7.86
C PRO A 205 -27.88 -15.48 7.58
N GLY A 206 -28.40 -14.56 8.43
CA GLY A 206 -29.35 -13.52 7.98
C GLY A 206 -30.70 -14.07 7.52
N PRO A 207 -31.65 -13.22 7.05
CA PRO A 207 -32.70 -13.65 6.15
C PRO A 207 -32.16 -13.94 4.75
N ASP A 208 -31.10 -13.22 4.36
CA ASP A 208 -30.37 -13.40 3.12
C ASP A 208 -29.15 -14.31 3.30
N ASN A 209 -29.15 -15.44 2.59
CA ASN A 209 -28.07 -16.42 2.59
C ASN A 209 -26.97 -16.14 1.56
N CYS A 210 -27.10 -15.09 0.74
CA CYS A 210 -26.11 -14.61 -0.22
C CYS A 210 -26.08 -13.08 -0.29
N ARG A 211 -25.76 -12.42 0.83
CA ARG A 211 -25.73 -10.96 1.00
C ARG A 211 -25.23 -10.11 -0.16
N LEU A 212 -24.21 -10.58 -0.89
CA LEU A 212 -23.57 -9.79 -1.95
C LEU A 212 -23.96 -10.26 -3.36
N VAL A 213 -24.87 -11.25 -3.48
CA VAL A 213 -25.20 -11.93 -4.73
C VAL A 213 -26.70 -12.19 -4.83
N ALA A 214 -27.38 -11.30 -5.56
CA ALA A 214 -28.84 -11.29 -5.68
C ALA A 214 -29.46 -12.66 -5.97
N ASN A 215 -30.20 -13.19 -5.00
CA ASN A 215 -30.86 -14.49 -5.08
C ASN A 215 -32.24 -14.51 -4.37
N PRO A 216 -33.28 -13.84 -4.93
CA PRO A 216 -34.59 -13.68 -4.24
C PRO A 216 -35.31 -15.00 -3.88
N GLY A 217 -34.87 -16.11 -4.45
CA GLY A 217 -35.36 -17.46 -4.19
C GLY A 217 -34.77 -18.13 -2.94
N GLN A 218 -33.63 -17.62 -2.45
CA GLN A 218 -32.93 -18.08 -1.23
C GLN A 218 -32.73 -19.61 -1.23
N GLU A 219 -32.39 -20.17 -2.40
CA GLU A 219 -32.10 -21.59 -2.54
C GLU A 219 -30.82 -21.98 -1.79
N ASP A 220 -30.94 -22.95 -0.89
CA ASP A 220 -29.83 -23.57 -0.14
C ASP A 220 -30.11 -25.08 -0.07
N GLN A 221 -29.49 -25.85 -0.97
CA GLN A 221 -29.80 -27.27 -1.16
C GLN A 221 -29.21 -28.15 -0.05
N ASP A 222 -28.05 -27.81 0.51
CA ASP A 222 -27.38 -28.61 1.55
C ASP A 222 -27.63 -28.10 2.98
N ASN A 223 -28.32 -26.97 3.12
CA ASN A 223 -28.76 -26.34 4.36
C ASN A 223 -27.58 -25.97 5.29
N ASP A 224 -26.47 -25.51 4.71
CA ASP A 224 -25.31 -25.06 5.47
C ASP A 224 -25.42 -23.59 5.92
N GLY A 225 -26.41 -22.85 5.41
CA GLY A 225 -26.69 -21.45 5.73
C GLY A 225 -26.12 -20.46 4.72
N THR A 226 -25.35 -20.92 3.74
CA THR A 226 -24.91 -20.14 2.57
C THR A 226 -25.76 -20.56 1.37
N GLY A 227 -26.22 -19.60 0.57
CA GLY A 227 -27.06 -19.90 -0.59
C GLY A 227 -26.28 -20.56 -1.72
N ASP A 228 -26.97 -21.37 -2.52
CA ASP A 228 -26.39 -22.04 -3.70
C ASP A 228 -25.77 -21.04 -4.70
N ALA A 229 -26.22 -19.78 -4.69
CA ALA A 229 -25.80 -18.73 -5.63
C ALA A 229 -24.37 -18.22 -5.37
N CYS A 230 -23.96 -18.15 -4.10
CA CYS A 230 -22.68 -17.60 -3.64
C CYS A 230 -21.78 -18.67 -2.99
N GLN A 231 -22.07 -19.95 -3.24
CA GLN A 231 -21.38 -21.05 -2.56
C GLN A 231 -19.91 -21.16 -3.03
N GLY A 232 -19.00 -20.81 -2.12
CA GLY A 232 -17.55 -20.90 -2.32
C GLY A 232 -16.93 -19.73 -3.08
N ASP A 233 -17.72 -18.69 -3.35
CA ASP A 233 -17.36 -17.41 -3.96
C ASP A 233 -18.43 -16.40 -3.51
N PHE A 234 -18.24 -15.85 -2.29
CA PHE A 234 -19.29 -15.15 -1.57
C PHE A 234 -19.63 -13.76 -2.16
N ASP A 235 -18.71 -13.15 -2.90
CA ASP A 235 -18.87 -11.83 -3.53
C ASP A 235 -18.90 -11.87 -5.08
N ASP A 236 -18.99 -13.07 -5.68
CA ASP A 236 -19.07 -13.33 -7.13
C ASP A 236 -17.94 -12.67 -7.96
N ASP A 237 -16.75 -12.54 -7.37
CA ASP A 237 -15.59 -11.93 -7.99
C ASP A 237 -14.77 -12.91 -8.87
N LYS A 238 -15.17 -14.19 -8.85
CA LYS A 238 -14.56 -15.35 -9.54
C LYS A 238 -13.34 -15.94 -8.83
N VAL A 239 -13.07 -15.54 -7.60
CA VAL A 239 -11.99 -16.05 -6.76
C VAL A 239 -12.60 -16.75 -5.55
N ILE A 240 -12.25 -18.02 -5.37
CA ILE A 240 -12.85 -18.82 -4.30
C ILE A 240 -12.43 -18.29 -2.91
N ASP A 241 -13.35 -18.28 -1.95
CA ASP A 241 -13.18 -17.69 -0.60
C ASP A 241 -11.89 -18.12 0.13
N VAL A 242 -11.42 -19.35 -0.15
CA VAL A 242 -10.25 -19.94 0.52
C VAL A 242 -8.92 -19.37 0.05
N ILE A 243 -8.86 -18.81 -1.17
CA ILE A 243 -7.67 -18.14 -1.70
C ILE A 243 -7.87 -16.64 -1.87
N ASP A 244 -9.09 -16.16 -1.74
CA ASP A 244 -9.40 -14.74 -1.74
C ASP A 244 -8.91 -14.07 -0.43
N MET A 245 -8.30 -12.91 -0.59
CA MET A 245 -7.86 -12.05 0.49
C MET A 245 -9.01 -11.24 1.10
N CYS A 246 -10.11 -11.01 0.37
CA CYS A 246 -11.28 -10.31 0.87
C CYS A 246 -12.59 -10.92 0.37
N PRO A 247 -13.00 -12.12 0.87
CA PRO A 247 -14.20 -12.85 0.41
C PRO A 247 -15.56 -12.14 0.56
N GLU A 248 -15.59 -10.90 1.03
CA GLU A 248 -16.80 -10.11 1.19
C GLU A 248 -16.61 -8.75 0.51
N ASN A 249 -15.76 -8.68 -0.53
CA ASN A 249 -15.47 -7.46 -1.28
C ASN A 249 -14.93 -7.81 -2.68
N ALA A 250 -15.84 -7.78 -3.66
CA ALA A 250 -15.56 -8.17 -5.04
C ALA A 250 -14.51 -7.30 -5.76
N GLN A 251 -14.09 -6.18 -5.16
CA GLN A 251 -13.08 -5.30 -5.70
C GLN A 251 -11.65 -5.75 -5.33
N ILE A 252 -11.48 -6.71 -4.39
CA ILE A 252 -10.18 -7.06 -3.80
C ILE A 252 -9.95 -8.59 -3.76
N THR A 253 -9.41 -9.13 -4.85
CA THR A 253 -9.13 -10.59 -4.97
C THR A 253 -7.81 -11.04 -4.33
N LEU A 254 -6.77 -10.19 -4.38
CA LEU A 254 -5.40 -10.55 -4.03
C LEU A 254 -4.61 -9.34 -3.54
N THR A 255 -3.48 -9.60 -2.87
CA THR A 255 -2.58 -8.51 -2.48
C THR A 255 -1.87 -7.94 -3.70
N ASP A 256 -2.17 -6.67 -4.01
CA ASP A 256 -1.59 -5.96 -5.14
C ASP A 256 -1.19 -4.52 -4.76
N PHE A 257 0.09 -4.19 -4.92
CA PHE A 257 0.64 -2.83 -4.78
C PHE A 257 1.27 -2.32 -6.10
N ARG A 258 0.94 -2.90 -7.26
CA ARG A 258 1.44 -2.41 -8.56
C ARG A 258 0.99 -0.98 -8.85
N VAL A 259 -0.22 -0.65 -8.44
CA VAL A 259 -0.77 0.71 -8.52
C VAL A 259 -0.76 1.30 -7.11
N TYR A 260 -0.01 2.38 -6.95
CA TYR A 260 0.21 3.02 -5.65
C TYR A 260 0.36 4.54 -5.82
N GLN A 261 -0.03 5.28 -4.80
CA GLN A 261 0.27 6.70 -4.65
C GLN A 261 1.64 6.85 -3.99
N THR A 262 2.48 7.72 -4.56
CA THR A 262 3.71 8.16 -3.89
C THR A 262 3.43 9.44 -3.13
N VAL A 263 3.68 9.44 -1.81
CA VAL A 263 3.47 10.62 -0.94
C VAL A 263 4.82 11.10 -0.43
N VAL A 264 5.12 12.38 -0.63
CA VAL A 264 6.37 13.02 -0.20
C VAL A 264 6.11 13.78 1.10
N LEU A 265 6.77 13.39 2.19
CA LEU A 265 6.49 13.93 3.52
C LEU A 265 7.35 15.16 3.89
N ASP A 266 8.33 15.52 3.04
CA ASP A 266 9.10 16.78 3.14
C ASP A 266 9.33 17.42 1.76
N PRO A 267 8.29 17.98 1.11
CA PRO A 267 8.43 18.57 -0.22
C PRO A 267 9.33 19.83 -0.25
N GLU A 268 9.64 20.41 0.91
CA GLU A 268 10.52 21.58 1.07
C GLU A 268 11.99 21.22 1.36
N GLY A 269 12.31 19.93 1.52
CA GLY A 269 13.62 19.44 1.94
C GLY A 269 14.77 19.88 1.03
N GLU A 270 15.99 19.99 1.58
CA GLU A 270 17.20 20.36 0.82
C GLU A 270 17.95 19.14 0.25
N ALA A 271 17.58 17.91 0.63
CA ALA A 271 18.18 16.69 0.06
C ALA A 271 17.58 16.37 -1.33
N GLN A 272 16.26 16.56 -1.51
CA GLN A 272 15.48 16.44 -2.75
C GLN A 272 15.79 15.19 -3.57
N ILE A 273 15.90 14.05 -2.88
CA ILE A 273 15.92 12.76 -3.53
C ILE A 273 14.62 12.07 -3.15
N ASP A 274 13.70 11.96 -4.09
CA ASP A 274 12.48 11.20 -3.91
C ASP A 274 12.79 9.71 -3.80
N PRO A 275 12.01 8.94 -3.04
CA PRO A 275 12.13 7.48 -3.05
C PRO A 275 11.92 6.92 -4.46
N ASN A 276 12.77 5.96 -4.84
CA ASN A 276 12.54 5.17 -6.05
C ASN A 276 11.97 3.81 -5.62
N TRP A 277 10.72 3.55 -5.99
CA TRP A 277 10.00 2.32 -5.69
C TRP A 277 10.02 1.38 -6.90
N VAL A 278 10.36 0.13 -6.67
CA VAL A 278 10.31 -0.95 -7.66
C VAL A 278 9.35 -2.01 -7.14
N VAL A 279 8.32 -2.34 -7.93
CA VAL A 279 7.33 -3.34 -7.57
C VAL A 279 7.64 -4.65 -8.31
N LEU A 280 7.79 -5.73 -7.54
CA LEU A 280 8.09 -7.08 -8.00
C LEU A 280 6.99 -8.04 -7.54
N ASN A 281 7.10 -9.32 -7.91
CA ASN A 281 6.15 -10.36 -7.49
C ASN A 281 4.68 -9.95 -7.68
N GLN A 282 4.37 -9.31 -8.81
CA GLN A 282 3.02 -8.87 -9.18
C GLN A 282 2.32 -8.00 -8.12
N GLY A 283 3.07 -7.15 -7.40
CA GLY A 283 2.51 -6.28 -6.37
C GLY A 283 2.69 -6.78 -4.94
N MET A 284 3.27 -7.97 -4.74
CA MET A 284 3.53 -8.54 -3.42
C MET A 284 4.96 -8.29 -2.91
N GLU A 285 5.77 -7.54 -3.65
CA GLU A 285 7.11 -7.14 -3.22
C GLU A 285 7.41 -5.71 -3.67
N ILE A 286 7.95 -4.92 -2.75
CA ILE A 286 8.38 -3.54 -3.04
C ILE A 286 9.83 -3.42 -2.62
N VAL A 287 10.66 -2.82 -3.47
CA VAL A 287 12.05 -2.46 -3.18
C VAL A 287 12.19 -0.95 -3.29
N GLN A 288 12.88 -0.35 -2.33
CA GLN A 288 13.27 1.06 -2.37
C GLN A 288 14.79 1.14 -2.46
N THR A 289 15.30 1.89 -3.43
CA THR A 289 16.72 1.84 -3.84
C THR A 289 17.53 3.09 -3.46
N MET A 290 16.89 4.17 -3.02
CA MET A 290 17.54 5.47 -2.84
C MET A 290 17.70 5.85 -1.37
N ASN A 291 18.78 6.52 -1.01
CA ASN A 291 18.82 7.25 0.25
C ASN A 291 18.01 8.54 0.08
N SER A 292 16.73 8.49 0.44
CA SER A 292 15.72 9.49 0.07
C SER A 292 15.16 10.29 1.23
N ASP A 293 14.50 11.40 0.90
CA ASP A 293 13.57 12.11 1.78
C ASP A 293 12.45 11.14 2.29
N PRO A 294 11.76 11.48 3.40
CA PRO A 294 10.71 10.63 3.94
C PRO A 294 9.56 10.52 2.94
N GLY A 295 9.16 9.30 2.63
CA GLY A 295 8.10 9.06 1.67
C GLY A 295 7.36 7.75 1.89
N LEU A 296 6.20 7.67 1.25
CA LEU A 296 5.29 6.54 1.31
C LEU A 296 5.02 6.02 -0.10
N ALA A 297 4.89 4.71 -0.23
CA ALA A 297 4.16 4.09 -1.32
C ALA A 297 2.88 3.50 -0.74
N VAL A 298 1.73 4.08 -1.09
CA VAL A 298 0.41 3.78 -0.53
C VAL A 298 -0.45 3.09 -1.59
N GLY A 299 -0.89 1.87 -1.34
CA GLY A 299 -1.86 1.20 -2.21
C GLY A 299 -3.19 1.95 -2.21
N TYR A 300 -3.96 1.88 -3.29
CA TYR A 300 -5.25 2.59 -3.39
C TYR A 300 -6.38 1.94 -2.60
N THR A 301 -6.30 0.63 -2.38
CA THR A 301 -7.29 -0.12 -1.61
C THR A 301 -7.33 0.32 -0.14
N ALA A 302 -8.53 0.64 0.34
CA ALA A 302 -8.81 1.01 1.73
C ALA A 302 -9.55 -0.12 2.47
N PHE A 303 -9.37 -0.17 3.79
CA PHE A 303 -9.87 -1.28 4.62
C PHE A 303 -10.56 -0.79 5.90
N ASN A 304 -11.68 -1.45 6.25
CA ASN A 304 -12.41 -1.25 7.50
C ASN A 304 -11.78 -2.02 8.67
N GLY A 305 -11.21 -3.19 8.37
CA GLY A 305 -10.49 -4.04 9.31
C GLY A 305 -9.55 -4.96 8.54
N VAL A 306 -8.30 -5.05 9.00
CA VAL A 306 -7.24 -5.67 8.19
C VAL A 306 -6.21 -6.41 9.02
N ASP A 307 -5.78 -7.54 8.49
CA ASP A 307 -4.52 -8.18 8.87
C ASP A 307 -3.50 -7.94 7.76
N PHE A 308 -2.35 -7.37 8.09
CA PHE A 308 -1.31 -7.02 7.11
C PHE A 308 0.05 -7.55 7.56
N GLU A 309 0.73 -8.27 6.68
CA GLU A 309 2.01 -8.89 6.97
C GLU A 309 2.96 -8.79 5.79
N GLY A 310 4.25 -8.93 6.09
CA GLY A 310 5.30 -8.86 5.09
C GLY A 310 6.66 -9.10 5.70
N THR A 311 7.66 -9.24 4.84
CA THR A 311 9.05 -9.47 5.22
C THR A 311 9.85 -8.20 5.00
N PHE A 312 10.35 -7.62 6.09
CA PHE A 312 11.24 -6.48 6.10
C PHE A 312 12.70 -6.96 6.03
N HIS A 313 13.47 -6.41 5.09
CA HIS A 313 14.89 -6.71 4.94
C HIS A 313 15.63 -5.49 4.37
N VAL A 314 16.77 -5.12 4.96
CA VAL A 314 17.66 -4.08 4.41
C VAL A 314 18.86 -4.79 3.79
N ASN A 315 18.96 -4.79 2.45
CA ASN A 315 19.95 -5.57 1.70
C ASN A 315 21.32 -4.87 1.57
N THR A 316 21.66 -4.02 2.53
CA THR A 316 22.94 -3.33 2.58
C THR A 316 23.46 -3.30 4.02
N ALA A 317 24.74 -2.97 4.15
CA ALA A 317 25.37 -2.59 5.42
C ALA A 317 25.72 -1.08 5.44
N THR A 318 25.20 -0.33 4.45
CA THR A 318 25.28 1.12 4.39
C THR A 318 24.03 1.73 5.02
N ASP A 319 24.26 2.86 5.68
CA ASP A 319 23.24 3.57 6.45
C ASP A 319 22.67 2.80 7.64
N ASP A 320 21.90 3.47 8.49
CA ASP A 320 21.34 2.90 9.71
C ASP A 320 19.97 3.50 10.10
N ASP A 321 19.26 4.00 9.10
CA ASP A 321 18.10 4.89 9.18
C ASP A 321 16.75 4.14 9.20
N TYR A 322 15.66 4.85 8.89
CA TYR A 322 14.29 4.39 9.13
C TYR A 322 13.70 3.67 7.93
N ALA A 323 13.08 2.54 8.22
CA ALA A 323 12.18 1.84 7.32
C ALA A 323 10.97 1.32 8.10
N GLY A 324 9.87 1.03 7.40
CA GLY A 324 8.63 0.68 8.06
C GLY A 324 7.47 0.43 7.10
N PHE A 325 6.28 0.40 7.67
CA PHE A 325 5.03 0.32 6.92
C PHE A 325 3.97 1.20 7.58
N ILE A 326 2.96 1.56 6.80
CA ILE A 326 1.82 2.35 7.25
C ILE A 326 0.53 1.55 7.17
N PHE A 327 -0.46 2.00 7.91
CA PHE A 327 -1.83 1.50 7.83
C PHE A 327 -2.81 2.58 8.31
N GLY A 328 -4.06 2.44 7.89
CA GLY A 328 -5.09 3.43 8.17
C GLY A 328 -4.69 4.82 7.64
N TYR A 329 -4.08 4.85 6.46
CA TYR A 329 -3.77 6.08 5.75
C TYR A 329 -5.06 6.66 5.17
N GLN A 330 -5.36 7.89 5.55
CA GLN A 330 -6.49 8.66 5.05
C GLN A 330 -5.94 9.78 4.16
N ASP A 331 -5.01 10.55 4.73
CA ASP A 331 -4.31 11.66 4.12
C ASP A 331 -2.84 11.71 4.62
N SER A 332 -1.98 12.52 4.01
CA SER A 332 -0.57 12.71 4.36
C SER A 332 -0.32 13.32 5.75
N ALA A 333 -1.38 13.75 6.43
CA ALA A 333 -1.37 14.18 7.81
C ALA A 333 -2.00 13.16 8.77
N SER A 334 -2.66 12.09 8.28
CA SER A 334 -3.50 11.18 9.06
C SER A 334 -3.25 9.73 8.70
N PHE A 335 -2.31 9.09 9.42
CA PHE A 335 -1.98 7.68 9.22
C PHE A 335 -1.27 7.07 10.43
N TYR A 336 -1.35 5.75 10.59
CA TYR A 336 -0.47 5.04 11.52
C TYR A 336 0.80 4.60 10.81
N VAL A 337 1.91 4.61 11.54
CA VAL A 337 3.20 4.17 11.01
C VAL A 337 3.91 3.29 12.03
N VAL A 338 4.39 2.14 11.56
CA VAL A 338 5.35 1.30 12.25
C VAL A 338 6.70 1.52 11.61
N MET A 339 7.67 2.02 12.37
CA MET A 339 9.00 2.36 11.87
C MET A 339 10.08 1.77 12.76
N TRP A 340 11.22 1.44 12.16
CA TRP A 340 12.35 0.82 12.84
C TRP A 340 13.67 1.41 12.35
N LYS A 341 14.46 1.97 13.28
CA LYS A 341 15.82 2.44 13.03
C LYS A 341 16.86 1.48 13.59
N GLN A 342 18.04 1.40 12.95
CA GLN A 342 19.13 0.53 13.41
C GLN A 342 19.91 1.13 14.59
N THR A 343 20.32 2.40 14.52
CA THR A 343 21.11 3.04 15.60
C THR A 343 20.43 4.30 16.16
N GLU A 344 21.01 4.87 17.21
CA GLU A 344 20.56 6.16 17.78
C GLU A 344 21.18 7.32 17.00
N GLN A 345 20.38 8.29 16.56
CA GLN A 345 20.86 9.45 15.81
C GLN A 345 20.01 10.69 16.05
N THR A 346 20.69 11.83 16.25
CA THR A 346 20.02 13.14 16.15
C THR A 346 19.92 13.53 14.68
N TYR A 347 18.73 13.91 14.22
CA TYR A 347 18.53 14.39 12.86
C TYR A 347 19.44 15.61 12.59
N TRP A 348 20.03 15.68 11.40
CA TRP A 348 21.04 16.70 11.11
C TRP A 348 20.45 18.13 11.06
N GLN A 349 19.19 18.28 10.66
CA GLN A 349 18.46 19.55 10.75
C GLN A 349 17.87 19.72 12.15
N ALA A 350 18.43 20.65 12.92
CA ALA A 350 17.96 20.98 14.27
C ALA A 350 16.72 21.89 14.29
N ASN A 351 16.33 22.44 13.14
CA ASN A 351 15.06 23.14 12.94
C ASN A 351 14.06 22.19 12.29
N PRO A 352 12.76 22.34 12.56
CA PRO A 352 12.13 23.31 13.47
C PRO A 352 12.33 23.00 14.97
N PHE A 353 12.71 21.76 15.29
CA PHE A 353 13.18 21.37 16.63
C PHE A 353 14.17 20.22 16.55
N ARG A 354 14.95 20.02 17.61
CA ARG A 354 15.96 18.96 17.65
C ARG A 354 15.31 17.58 17.80
N ALA A 355 15.17 16.87 16.69
CA ALA A 355 14.68 15.49 16.68
C ALA A 355 15.79 14.50 17.00
N VAL A 356 15.51 13.57 17.92
CA VAL A 356 16.40 12.46 18.29
C VAL A 356 15.66 11.16 18.08
N ALA A 357 16.27 10.25 17.30
CA ALA A 357 15.78 8.92 17.02
C ALA A 357 16.53 7.91 17.89
N GLU A 358 15.79 7.05 18.58
CA GLU A 358 16.30 5.85 19.24
C GLU A 358 16.05 4.63 18.35
N PRO A 359 16.91 3.59 18.43
CA PRO A 359 16.67 2.34 17.74
C PRO A 359 15.44 1.60 18.30
N GLY A 360 15.07 0.51 17.64
CA GLY A 360 13.91 -0.27 18.02
C GLY A 360 12.63 0.17 17.32
N ILE A 361 11.66 -0.72 17.38
CA ILE A 361 10.40 -0.60 16.65
C ILE A 361 9.52 0.41 17.37
N GLN A 362 8.90 1.30 16.61
CA GLN A 362 8.00 2.34 17.10
C GLN A 362 6.69 2.24 16.34
N LEU A 363 5.57 2.28 17.05
CA LEU A 363 4.24 2.47 16.49
C LEU A 363 3.79 3.89 16.83
N LYS A 364 3.49 4.69 15.81
CA LYS A 364 3.06 6.08 15.97
C LYS A 364 1.73 6.32 15.27
N ALA A 365 0.94 7.23 15.83
CA ALA A 365 -0.19 7.84 15.17
C ALA A 365 0.24 9.23 14.67
N VAL A 366 0.10 9.47 13.37
CA VAL A 366 0.29 10.79 12.75
C VAL A 366 -1.09 11.41 12.61
N LYS A 367 -1.26 12.59 13.24
CA LYS A 367 -2.42 13.47 13.04
C LYS A 367 -1.88 14.89 13.02
N SER A 368 -1.29 15.24 11.89
CA SER A 368 -0.49 16.44 11.71
C SER A 368 -1.36 17.65 11.45
N LYS A 369 -1.15 18.70 12.24
CA LYS A 369 -1.80 19.99 12.01
C LYS A 369 -1.19 20.75 10.82
N SER A 370 0.05 20.46 10.45
CA SER A 370 0.77 21.20 9.41
C SER A 370 0.80 20.48 8.07
N GLY A 371 0.48 19.19 8.03
CA GLY A 371 0.75 18.35 6.87
C GLY A 371 2.25 18.11 6.64
N PRO A 372 2.61 17.62 5.44
CA PRO A 372 3.98 17.44 4.96
C PRO A 372 4.87 18.68 5.13
N GLY A 373 6.16 18.46 5.37
CA GLY A 373 7.17 19.50 5.54
C GLY A 373 8.00 19.35 6.82
N GLU A 374 8.77 20.39 7.15
CA GLU A 374 9.83 20.28 8.16
C GLU A 374 9.35 19.86 9.56
N GLN A 375 8.13 20.25 9.95
CA GLN A 375 7.53 19.90 11.25
C GLN A 375 7.23 18.40 11.33
N LEU A 376 6.46 17.89 10.37
CA LEU A 376 6.10 16.47 10.33
C LEU A 376 7.34 15.61 10.15
N ARG A 377 8.27 16.00 9.28
CA ARG A 377 9.57 15.33 9.10
C ARG A 377 10.32 15.14 10.43
N ASN A 378 10.55 16.22 11.17
CA ASN A 378 11.28 16.13 12.44
C ASN A 378 10.48 15.33 13.48
N SER A 379 9.15 15.40 13.46
CA SER A 379 8.27 14.61 14.33
C SER A 379 8.31 13.10 14.02
N LEU A 380 8.36 12.73 12.74
CA LEU A 380 8.52 11.34 12.31
C LEU A 380 9.87 10.79 12.74
N TRP A 381 10.95 11.56 12.59
CA TRP A 381 12.29 11.16 13.07
C TRP A 381 12.33 11.02 14.59
N HIS A 382 11.69 11.93 15.33
CA HIS A 382 11.81 11.96 16.78
C HIS A 382 11.14 10.76 17.45
N THR A 383 11.85 10.09 18.36
CA THR A 383 11.28 9.08 19.25
C THR A 383 10.55 9.75 20.41
N GLY A 384 9.23 9.83 20.30
CA GLY A 384 8.36 10.40 21.32
C GLY A 384 7.19 11.15 20.71
N ASP A 385 6.43 11.82 21.57
CA ASP A 385 5.33 12.67 21.14
C ASP A 385 5.86 14.03 20.65
N THR A 386 5.28 14.52 19.56
CA THR A 386 5.36 15.92 19.16
C THR A 386 3.95 16.48 19.08
N SER A 387 3.68 17.52 19.88
CA SER A 387 2.34 18.13 19.97
C SER A 387 1.80 18.55 18.61
N ASP A 388 0.53 18.25 18.36
CA ASP A 388 -0.19 18.57 17.12
C ASP A 388 0.45 17.96 15.85
N GLN A 389 1.28 16.92 15.98
CA GLN A 389 1.99 16.28 14.87
C GLN A 389 1.92 14.75 14.94
N VAL A 390 2.60 14.16 15.90
CA VAL A 390 2.82 12.70 15.97
C VAL A 390 2.79 12.25 17.43
N ARG A 391 2.11 11.14 17.72
CA ARG A 391 2.07 10.50 19.04
C ARG A 391 2.69 9.11 18.99
N LEU A 392 3.58 8.81 19.92
CA LEU A 392 4.18 7.49 20.09
C LEU A 392 3.23 6.58 20.88
N LEU A 393 2.58 5.63 20.21
CA LEU A 393 1.64 4.70 20.85
C LEU A 393 2.36 3.58 21.59
N TRP A 394 3.42 3.08 20.97
CA TRP A 394 4.23 2.01 21.53
C TRP A 394 5.66 2.08 21.01
N LYS A 395 6.59 1.63 21.85
CA LYS A 395 8.00 1.44 21.50
C LYS A 395 8.49 0.13 22.09
N ASP A 396 9.27 -0.60 21.30
CA ASP A 396 9.92 -1.83 21.76
C ASP A 396 10.83 -1.54 22.97
N PRO A 397 10.53 -2.10 24.16
CA PRO A 397 11.30 -1.84 25.37
C PRO A 397 12.73 -2.40 25.31
N ARG A 398 13.01 -3.30 24.36
CA ARG A 398 14.36 -3.84 24.17
C ARG A 398 15.30 -2.81 23.55
N ASN A 399 14.75 -1.81 22.83
CA ASN A 399 15.52 -0.75 22.18
C ASN A 399 16.62 -1.30 21.24
N VAL A 400 16.28 -2.33 20.45
CA VAL A 400 17.22 -3.02 19.55
C VAL A 400 16.88 -2.68 18.11
N GLY A 401 17.85 -2.14 17.37
CA GLY A 401 17.72 -1.88 15.95
C GLY A 401 17.69 -3.15 15.10
N TRP A 402 17.27 -3.00 13.85
CA TRP A 402 17.39 -4.08 12.87
C TRP A 402 18.86 -4.38 12.56
N LYS A 403 19.14 -5.60 12.08
CA LYS A 403 20.48 -6.04 11.67
C LYS A 403 20.61 -6.00 10.16
N ASP A 404 21.79 -5.60 9.67
CA ASP A 404 22.12 -5.64 8.23
C ASP A 404 21.80 -7.00 7.63
N LYS A 405 21.23 -7.00 6.42
CA LYS A 405 20.96 -8.20 5.61
C LYS A 405 20.26 -9.30 6.40
N THR A 406 19.33 -8.91 7.27
CA THR A 406 18.57 -9.81 8.13
C THR A 406 17.09 -9.63 7.86
N SER A 407 16.39 -10.74 7.58
CA SER A 407 14.96 -10.74 7.32
C SER A 407 14.16 -10.81 8.62
N TYR A 408 13.16 -9.94 8.71
CA TYR A 408 12.18 -9.93 9.78
C TYR A 408 10.78 -10.02 9.18
N ARG A 409 9.89 -10.82 9.76
CA ARG A 409 8.48 -10.82 9.35
C ARG A 409 7.68 -9.97 10.32
N TRP A 410 6.83 -9.07 9.83
CA TRP A 410 5.85 -8.38 10.67
C TRP A 410 4.47 -8.98 10.48
N PHE A 411 3.61 -8.78 11.48
CA PHE A 411 2.20 -9.12 11.42
C PHE A 411 1.41 -8.03 12.18
N LEU A 412 0.63 -7.25 11.44
CA LEU A 412 -0.30 -6.22 11.92
C LEU A 412 -1.70 -6.82 11.98
N GLN A 413 -2.44 -6.46 13.03
CA GLN A 413 -3.88 -6.58 13.10
C GLN A 413 -4.46 -5.23 13.48
N HIS A 414 -5.43 -4.75 12.70
CA HIS A 414 -6.12 -3.50 12.92
C HIS A 414 -7.63 -3.72 12.88
N ARG A 415 -8.34 -3.31 13.95
CA ARG A 415 -9.82 -3.30 14.04
C ARG A 415 -10.32 -1.91 14.45
N PRO A 416 -10.38 -0.95 13.51
CA PRO A 416 -10.94 0.39 13.66
C PRO A 416 -12.21 0.52 14.50
N GLN A 417 -13.18 -0.38 14.31
CA GLN A 417 -14.47 -0.40 15.00
C GLN A 417 -14.34 -0.39 16.53
N VAL A 418 -13.22 -0.88 17.06
CA VAL A 418 -12.90 -0.86 18.50
C VAL A 418 -11.52 -0.28 18.81
N GLY A 419 -10.83 0.26 17.80
CA GLY A 419 -9.47 0.80 17.88
C GLY A 419 -8.39 -0.23 18.20
N TYR A 420 -8.62 -1.53 17.96
CA TYR A 420 -7.62 -2.56 18.25
C TYR A 420 -6.45 -2.44 17.29
N ILE A 421 -5.24 -2.32 17.82
CA ILE A 421 -3.99 -2.42 17.06
C ILE A 421 -3.07 -3.41 17.76
N ARG A 422 -2.49 -4.35 17.00
CA ARG A 422 -1.42 -5.21 17.48
C ARG A 422 -0.40 -5.47 16.39
N VAL A 423 0.87 -5.32 16.73
CA VAL A 423 1.99 -5.56 15.82
C VAL A 423 2.96 -6.56 16.45
N ARG A 424 3.32 -7.58 15.69
CA ARG A 424 4.28 -8.61 16.08
C ARG A 424 5.39 -8.72 15.06
N PHE A 425 6.62 -8.91 15.52
CA PHE A 425 7.80 -9.09 14.67
C PHE A 425 8.49 -10.40 14.97
N TYR A 426 9.00 -11.04 13.93
CA TYR A 426 9.65 -12.33 13.98
C TYR A 426 11.03 -12.24 13.32
N GLU A 427 12.03 -12.88 13.93
CA GLU A 427 13.33 -13.17 13.30
C GLU A 427 13.43 -14.69 13.15
N GLY A 428 13.35 -15.18 11.90
CA GLY A 428 13.07 -16.60 11.65
C GLY A 428 11.77 -17.03 12.34
N PRO A 429 11.73 -18.19 13.03
CA PRO A 429 10.51 -18.64 13.72
C PRO A 429 10.27 -17.97 15.08
N GLY A 430 11.19 -17.15 15.59
CA GLY A 430 11.12 -16.58 16.92
C GLY A 430 10.48 -15.19 16.93
N ILE A 431 9.50 -14.96 17.81
CA ILE A 431 8.99 -13.61 18.09
C ILE A 431 10.11 -12.79 18.73
N VAL A 432 10.43 -11.66 18.11
CA VAL A 432 11.37 -10.69 18.66
C VAL A 432 10.62 -9.56 19.37
N ALA A 433 9.53 -9.04 18.80
CA ALA A 433 8.72 -8.00 19.44
C ALA A 433 7.23 -8.29 19.34
N ASP A 434 6.49 -7.85 20.35
CA ASP A 434 5.02 -7.84 20.38
C ASP A 434 4.61 -6.54 21.08
N SER A 435 3.78 -5.74 20.41
CA SER A 435 3.27 -4.50 21.01
C SER A 435 2.34 -4.76 22.19
N GLY A 436 1.79 -5.98 22.29
CA GLY A 436 0.55 -6.21 23.01
C GLY A 436 -0.61 -5.50 22.32
N ILE A 437 -1.73 -5.41 23.02
CA ILE A 437 -2.91 -4.71 22.51
C ILE A 437 -2.76 -3.22 22.78
N ILE A 438 -2.77 -2.46 21.69
CA ILE A 438 -2.87 -1.00 21.70
C ILE A 438 -4.31 -0.64 21.32
N ILE A 439 -4.88 0.35 22.01
CA ILE A 439 -6.22 0.86 21.71
C ILE A 439 -6.07 2.30 21.26
N ASP A 440 -6.40 2.56 20.01
CA ASP A 440 -6.33 3.88 19.40
C ASP A 440 -7.40 4.04 18.32
N THR A 441 -8.05 5.20 18.27
CA THR A 441 -9.17 5.47 17.34
C THR A 441 -8.94 6.76 16.56
N THR A 442 -7.68 7.14 16.35
CA THR A 442 -7.33 8.40 15.66
C THR A 442 -7.67 8.32 14.17
N MET A 443 -7.40 7.19 13.53
CA MET A 443 -7.82 6.87 12.16
C MET A 443 -8.66 5.60 12.22
N ARG A 444 -9.83 5.58 11.58
CA ARG A 444 -10.79 4.48 11.69
C ARG A 444 -10.88 3.66 10.40
N GLY A 445 -9.72 3.21 9.94
CA GLY A 445 -9.58 2.48 8.69
C GLY A 445 -8.74 3.28 7.73
N GLY A 446 -8.72 2.87 6.47
CA GLY A 446 -7.99 3.52 5.40
C GLY A 446 -6.98 2.59 4.72
N ARG A 447 -6.03 3.20 4.00
CA ARG A 447 -5.14 2.51 3.07
C ARG A 447 -3.89 1.95 3.75
N LEU A 448 -3.20 1.04 3.04
CA LEU A 448 -1.95 0.40 3.46
C LEU A 448 -0.77 0.89 2.61
N GLY A 449 0.44 0.75 3.13
CA GLY A 449 1.63 1.11 2.36
C GLY A 449 2.94 0.81 3.08
N VAL A 450 4.05 1.17 2.42
CA VAL A 450 5.40 1.08 2.97
C VAL A 450 5.98 2.47 3.21
N PHE A 451 6.94 2.57 4.14
CA PHE A 451 7.54 3.83 4.57
C PHE A 451 9.06 3.73 4.61
N CYS A 452 9.74 4.72 4.03
CA CYS A 452 11.18 4.90 4.18
C CYS A 452 11.50 6.33 4.63
N PHE A 453 12.61 6.50 5.33
CA PHE A 453 13.17 7.81 5.62
C PHE A 453 14.69 7.69 5.79
N SER A 454 15.42 8.18 4.78
CA SER A 454 16.89 8.25 4.75
C SER A 454 17.59 6.87 4.72
N GLN A 455 16.93 5.83 4.21
CA GLN A 455 17.51 4.48 4.12
C GLN A 455 17.30 3.91 2.72
N GLU A 456 18.39 3.42 2.13
CA GLU A 456 18.41 2.77 0.81
C GLU A 456 18.34 1.23 0.89
N ASN A 457 18.04 0.58 -0.23
CA ASN A 457 18.04 -0.87 -0.42
C ASN A 457 17.16 -1.63 0.57
N ILE A 458 15.95 -1.10 0.79
CA ILE A 458 14.93 -1.73 1.63
C ILE A 458 14.08 -2.65 0.74
N ILE A 459 13.82 -3.86 1.24
CA ILE A 459 12.95 -4.85 0.61
C ILE A 459 11.78 -5.13 1.56
N TRP A 460 10.57 -4.91 1.07
CA TRP A 460 9.32 -5.40 1.66
C TRP A 460 8.82 -6.54 0.79
N ALA A 461 9.23 -7.77 1.13
CA ALA A 461 8.97 -8.97 0.36
C ALA A 461 7.78 -9.77 0.90
N ASN A 462 7.09 -10.49 0.01
CA ASN A 462 5.96 -11.36 0.36
C ASN A 462 4.92 -10.62 1.22
N LEU A 463 4.56 -9.43 0.75
CA LEU A 463 3.47 -8.60 1.27
C LEU A 463 2.16 -9.37 1.14
N ARG A 464 1.35 -9.31 2.17
CA ARG A 464 0.02 -9.89 2.20
C ARG A 464 -0.89 -9.09 3.10
N TYR A 465 -2.04 -8.67 2.59
CA TYR A 465 -3.16 -8.19 3.39
C TYR A 465 -4.35 -9.14 3.28
N ARG A 466 -5.25 -9.07 4.27
CA ARG A 466 -6.53 -9.77 4.28
C ARG A 466 -7.58 -8.89 4.95
N CYS A 467 -8.75 -8.73 4.32
CA CYS A 467 -9.90 -8.14 4.99
C CYS A 467 -10.28 -9.02 6.19
N ASN A 468 -10.40 -8.39 7.36
CA ASN A 468 -10.74 -9.11 8.58
C ASN A 468 -11.32 -8.17 9.63
N ASP A 469 -12.64 -8.16 9.74
CA ASP A 469 -13.38 -7.39 10.75
C ASP A 469 -13.65 -8.17 12.03
N THR A 470 -13.29 -9.46 12.07
CA THR A 470 -13.47 -10.28 13.27
C THR A 470 -12.54 -9.77 14.37
N ILE A 471 -13.13 -9.25 15.44
CA ILE A 471 -12.38 -8.74 16.60
C ILE A 471 -11.66 -9.92 17.29
N PRO A 472 -10.33 -9.84 17.49
CA PRO A 472 -9.57 -10.90 18.15
C PRO A 472 -10.10 -11.26 19.55
N GLU A 473 -10.11 -12.54 19.89
CA GLU A 473 -10.62 -13.04 21.18
C GLU A 473 -9.90 -12.42 22.40
N ASP A 474 -8.62 -12.09 22.25
CA ASP A 474 -7.80 -11.50 23.31
C ASP A 474 -8.23 -10.07 23.67
N PHE A 475 -8.98 -9.39 22.80
CA PHE A 475 -9.55 -8.07 23.09
C PHE A 475 -10.54 -8.11 24.26
N GLN A 476 -11.43 -9.11 24.31
CA GLN A 476 -12.42 -9.24 25.39
C GLN A 476 -11.73 -9.46 26.75
N ALA A 477 -10.66 -10.26 26.76
CA ALA A 477 -9.87 -10.50 27.97
C ALA A 477 -9.21 -9.21 28.48
N THR A 478 -8.72 -8.37 27.57
CA THR A 478 -8.11 -7.09 27.90
C THR A 478 -9.14 -6.06 28.39
N GLN A 479 -10.33 -5.97 27.79
CA GLN A 479 -11.39 -5.09 28.29
C GLN A 479 -11.77 -5.40 29.74
N LEU A 480 -11.87 -6.68 30.11
CA LEU A 480 -12.14 -7.11 31.48
C LEU A 480 -11.04 -6.71 32.48
N GLN A 481 -9.79 -6.60 32.01
CA GLN A 481 -8.64 -6.20 32.83
C GLN A 481 -8.60 -4.69 33.10
N TYR A 482 -9.12 -3.87 32.18
CA TYR A 482 -9.23 -2.40 32.33
C TYR A 482 -10.57 -1.92 32.93
N GLN A 483 -11.55 -2.81 33.10
CA GLN A 483 -12.80 -2.56 33.83
C GLN A 483 -12.70 -2.84 35.36
N LEU A 484 -11.48 -3.08 35.87
CA LEU A 484 -11.12 -3.13 37.29
C LEU A 484 -10.21 -1.94 37.65
#